data_AF-A0A3B5M914-F1
#
_entry.id   AF-A0A3B5M914-F1
#
_cell.length_a   1.000
_cell.length_b   1.000
_cell.length_c   1.000
_cell.angle_alpha   90.00
_cell.angle_beta   90.00
_cell.angle_gamma   90.00
#
_symmetry.space_group_name_H-M   'P 1'
#
loop_
_entity.id
_entity.type
_entity.pdbx_description
1 polymer ?
#
loop_
_entity_poly.entity_id
_entity_poly.type
_entity_poly.pdbx_seq_one_letter_code
_entity_poly.pdbx_strand_id
1 'polypeptide(L)'
;MENEVFTPLLEQFLLTPLVCWVKSVGHSTVTDGSKLSEYIELVDGIYLNEIMFEIYPKATVQRTNKKVNNDPTLRIQNLSIVIRQIKAYYQVRHFSFT
;
A
#
# COMPACT_ATOMS: atom_id res chain seq x y z
N MET A 1 12.79 16.39 19.86
CA MET A 1 13.15 17.02 18.57
C MET A 1 12.76 16.17 17.37
N GLU A 2 12.84 14.83 17.39
CA GLU A 2 12.43 14.01 16.23
C GLU A 2 10.92 14.09 15.88
N ASN A 3 10.05 14.25 16.89
CA ASN A 3 8.60 14.36 16.68
C ASN A 3 8.15 15.64 15.94
N GLU A 4 8.93 16.73 15.96
CA GLU A 4 8.52 17.98 15.30
C GLU A 4 8.78 17.96 13.78
N VAL A 5 9.74 17.15 13.31
CA VAL A 5 10.07 17.01 11.89
C VAL A 5 9.21 15.95 11.21
N PHE A 6 8.80 14.92 11.96
CA PHE A 6 8.04 13.79 11.41
C PHE A 6 6.64 14.19 10.94
N THR A 7 5.92 15.00 11.71
CA THR A 7 4.53 15.37 11.39
C THR A 7 4.41 16.16 10.07
N PRO A 8 5.20 17.22 9.82
CA PRO A 8 5.13 17.93 8.54
C PRO A 8 5.50 17.06 7.33
N LEU A 9 6.49 16.17 7.46
CA LEU A 9 6.88 15.25 6.40
C LEU A 9 5.80 14.21 6.11
N LEU A 10 5.16 13.68 7.15
CA LEU A 10 4.05 12.74 7.03
C LEU A 10 2.86 13.41 6.34
N GLU A 11 2.49 14.62 6.73
CA GLU A 11 1.40 15.38 6.10
C GLU A 11 1.70 15.65 4.62
N GLN A 12 2.92 16.09 4.31
CA GLN A 12 3.35 16.31 2.93
C GLN A 12 3.32 15.00 2.11
N PHE A 13 3.78 13.89 2.70
CA PHE A 13 3.73 12.57 2.06
C PHE A 13 2.28 12.17 1.71
N LEU A 14 1.33 12.36 2.63
CA LEU A 14 -0.08 12.04 2.43
C LEU A 14 -0.76 12.91 1.36
N LEU A 15 -0.19 14.08 1.07
CA LEU A 15 -0.63 14.97 0.00
C LEU A 15 0.05 14.69 -1.36
N THR A 16 0.95 13.72 -1.44
CA THR A 16 1.57 13.37 -2.72
C THR A 16 0.53 12.79 -3.67
N PRO A 17 0.64 13.06 -5.00
CA PRO A 17 -0.38 12.64 -5.97
C PRO A 17 -0.68 11.13 -5.94
N LEU A 18 0.34 10.30 -5.72
CA LEU A 18 0.16 8.85 -5.64
C LEU A 18 -0.67 8.44 -4.42
N VAL A 19 -0.42 9.05 -3.26
CA VAL A 19 -1.18 8.76 -2.04
C VAL A 19 -2.62 9.24 -2.17
N CYS A 20 -2.83 10.45 -2.70
CA CYS A 20 -4.17 10.96 -2.97
C CYS A 20 -4.95 10.05 -3.93
N TRP A 21 -4.30 9.57 -5.01
CA TRP A 21 -4.91 8.64 -5.94
C TRP A 21 -5.27 7.31 -5.27
N VAL A 22 -4.33 6.70 -4.53
CA VAL A 22 -4.53 5.46 -3.77
C VAL A 22 -5.76 5.56 -2.86
N LYS A 23 -5.88 6.67 -2.12
CA LYS A 23 -7.03 6.93 -1.23
C LYS A 23 -8.35 7.13 -1.98
N SER A 24 -8.31 7.59 -3.23
CA SER A 24 -9.52 7.82 -4.04
C SER A 24 -10.05 6.56 -4.71
N VAL A 25 -9.17 5.58 -5.00
CA VAL A 25 -9.55 4.36 -5.73
C VAL A 25 -9.93 3.21 -4.80
N GLY A 26 -9.31 3.11 -3.63
CA GLY A 26 -9.62 2.05 -2.68
C GLY A 26 -10.66 2.47 -1.65
N HIS A 27 -11.27 1.49 -0.98
CA HIS A 27 -12.17 1.70 0.14
C HIS A 27 -11.37 1.86 1.44
N SER A 28 -10.79 3.04 1.69
CA SER A 28 -10.06 3.28 2.95
C SER A 28 -10.95 2.95 4.15
N THR A 29 -10.41 2.17 5.08
CA THR A 29 -11.11 1.64 6.25
C THR A 29 -10.90 2.50 7.50
N VAL A 30 -10.05 3.52 7.39
CA VAL A 30 -9.73 4.43 8.49
C VAL A 30 -10.91 5.34 8.78
N THR A 31 -11.49 5.20 9.98
CA THR A 31 -12.70 5.92 10.41
C THR A 31 -12.42 7.15 11.25
N ASP A 32 -11.23 7.26 11.85
CA ASP A 32 -10.85 8.36 12.73
C ASP A 32 -10.25 9.58 12.00
N GLY A 33 -9.93 9.43 10.71
CA GLY A 33 -9.40 10.49 9.85
C GLY A 33 -8.03 11.04 10.26
N SER A 34 -7.33 10.38 11.19
CA SER A 34 -6.03 10.87 11.66
C SER A 34 -4.96 10.66 10.58
N LYS A 35 -4.04 11.63 10.43
CA LYS A 35 -2.93 11.49 9.48
C LYS A 35 -2.03 10.29 9.80
N LEU A 36 -1.87 9.97 11.09
CA LEU A 36 -1.10 8.81 11.51
C LEU A 36 -1.77 7.49 11.13
N SER A 37 -3.09 7.36 11.30
CA SER A 37 -3.84 6.16 10.92
C SER A 37 -3.87 5.97 9.40
N GLU A 38 -4.05 7.05 8.62
CA GLU A 38 -3.90 7.04 7.16
C GLU A 38 -2.51 6.55 6.73
N TYR A 39 -1.45 7.01 7.40
CA TYR A 39 -0.10 6.54 7.14
C TYR A 39 0.09 5.06 7.51
N ILE A 40 -0.44 4.62 8.67
CA ILE A 40 -0.34 3.22 9.11
C ILE A 40 -1.05 2.27 8.15
N GLU A 41 -2.24 2.63 7.64
CA GLU A 41 -2.99 1.84 6.65
C GLU A 41 -2.19 1.63 5.36
N LEU A 42 -1.36 2.60 4.96
CA LEU A 42 -0.48 2.44 3.80
C LEU A 42 0.70 1.52 4.09
N VAL A 43 1.37 1.71 5.25
CA VAL A 43 2.64 1.03 5.54
C VAL A 43 2.46 -0.36 6.14
N ASP A 44 1.25 -0.76 6.54
CA ASP A 44 0.95 -2.16 6.84
C ASP A 44 0.89 -3.05 5.59
N GLY A 45 0.73 -2.42 4.43
CA GLY A 45 0.71 -3.04 3.11
C GLY A 45 -0.54 -3.85 2.80
N ILE A 46 -1.53 -3.96 3.69
CA ILE A 46 -2.78 -4.69 3.42
C ILE A 46 -3.56 -3.98 2.32
N TYR A 47 -3.84 -2.70 2.54
CA TYR A 47 -4.64 -1.87 1.63
C TYR A 47 -4.02 -1.79 0.23
N LEU A 48 -2.69 -1.65 0.15
CA LEU A 48 -1.97 -1.62 -1.13
C LEU A 48 -2.05 -2.95 -1.90
N ASN A 49 -2.08 -4.09 -1.19
CA ASN A 49 -2.27 -5.40 -1.83
C ASN A 49 -3.70 -5.55 -2.38
N GLU A 50 -4.70 -5.00 -1.69
CA GLU A 50 -6.10 -5.03 -2.16
C GLU A 50 -6.26 -4.20 -3.44
N ILE A 51 -5.68 -3.00 -3.49
CA ILE A 51 -5.66 -2.18 -4.71
C ILE A 51 -4.96 -2.92 -5.86
N MET A 52 -3.82 -3.56 -5.62
CA MET A 52 -3.17 -4.34 -6.69
C MET A 52 -3.99 -5.55 -7.14
N PHE A 53 -4.76 -6.16 -6.25
CA PHE A 53 -5.70 -7.23 -6.62
C PHE A 53 -6.82 -6.71 -7.53
N GLU A 54 -7.37 -5.52 -7.27
CA GLU A 54 -8.35 -4.89 -8.15
C GLU A 54 -7.76 -4.55 -9.52
N ILE A 55 -6.52 -4.06 -9.56
CA ILE A 55 -5.81 -3.73 -10.83
C ILE A 55 -5.51 -4.99 -11.64
N TYR A 56 -5.09 -6.09 -10.98
CA TYR A 56 -4.67 -7.31 -11.66
C TYR A 56 -5.13 -8.58 -10.92
N PRO A 57 -6.41 -8.97 -11.08
CA PRO A 57 -6.99 -10.13 -10.37
C PRO A 57 -6.36 -11.48 -10.76
N LYS A 58 -5.66 -11.53 -11.92
CA LYS A 58 -5.01 -12.74 -12.46
C LYS A 58 -3.62 -12.98 -11.87
N ALA A 59 -3.08 -12.08 -11.06
CA ALA A 59 -1.85 -12.36 -10.32
C ALA A 59 -2.05 -13.60 -9.43
N THR A 60 -1.01 -14.41 -9.28
CA THR A 60 -1.00 -15.47 -8.28
C THR A 60 -1.21 -14.80 -6.92
N VAL A 61 -2.38 -15.04 -6.32
CA VAL A 61 -2.78 -14.40 -5.07
C VAL A 61 -1.87 -14.91 -3.95
N GLN A 62 -0.77 -14.19 -3.69
CA GLN A 62 -0.01 -14.38 -2.48
C GLN A 62 -0.84 -13.85 -1.32
N ARG A 63 -1.04 -14.70 -0.31
CA ARG A 63 -1.88 -14.39 0.84
C ARG A 63 -1.21 -13.31 1.68
N THR A 64 -1.79 -12.12 1.71
CA THR A 64 -1.37 -11.01 2.57
C THR A 64 -1.62 -11.32 4.03
N ASN A 65 -0.73 -10.85 4.91
CA ASN A 65 -0.89 -10.95 6.36
C ASN A 65 -1.94 -9.93 6.83
N LYS A 66 -3.12 -10.40 7.26
CA LYS A 66 -4.24 -9.54 7.69
C LYS A 66 -4.12 -9.01 9.14
N LYS A 67 -3.29 -9.65 9.98
CA LYS A 67 -3.09 -9.26 11.38
C LYS A 67 -1.65 -8.83 11.58
N VAL A 68 -1.34 -7.62 11.13
CA VAL A 68 0.04 -7.09 11.15
C VAL A 68 0.45 -6.67 12.56
N ASN A 69 -0.47 -6.15 13.39
CA ASN A 69 -0.21 -5.76 14.79
C ASN A 69 1.05 -4.89 14.98
N ASN A 70 1.35 -4.04 13.99
CA ASN A 70 2.57 -3.23 13.93
C ASN A 70 3.90 -4.03 13.93
N ASP A 71 3.87 -5.33 13.61
CA ASP A 71 5.05 -6.16 13.43
C ASP A 71 5.81 -5.74 12.15
N PRO A 72 7.07 -5.30 12.27
CA PRO A 72 7.84 -4.78 11.12
C PRO A 72 8.12 -5.86 10.06
N THR A 73 8.27 -7.13 10.47
CA THR A 73 8.51 -8.24 9.55
C THR A 73 7.29 -8.48 8.67
N LEU A 74 6.10 -8.50 9.27
CA LEU A 74 4.85 -8.68 8.54
C LEU A 74 4.57 -7.51 7.58
N ARG A 75 4.90 -6.27 7.97
CA ARG A 75 4.82 -5.09 7.09
C ARG A 75 5.73 -5.24 5.87
N ILE A 76 6.99 -5.60 6.10
CA ILE A 76 7.96 -5.82 5.03
C ILE A 76 7.50 -6.95 4.09
N GLN A 77 6.95 -8.04 4.63
CA GLN A 77 6.40 -9.13 3.81
C GLN A 77 5.24 -8.65 2.94
N ASN A 78 4.26 -7.94 3.51
CA ASN A 78 3.12 -7.42 2.76
C ASN A 78 3.56 -6.47 1.65
N LEU A 79 4.47 -5.53 1.93
CA LEU A 79 5.01 -4.60 0.93
C LEU A 79 5.82 -5.33 -0.16
N SER A 80 6.55 -6.39 0.21
CA SER A 80 7.28 -7.22 -0.76
C SER A 80 6.34 -7.93 -1.73
N ILE A 81 5.16 -8.37 -1.26
CA ILE A 81 4.12 -8.94 -2.11
C ILE A 81 3.61 -7.90 -3.11
N VAL A 82 3.30 -6.67 -2.68
CA VAL A 82 2.87 -5.57 -3.56
C VAL A 82 3.90 -5.33 -4.67
N ILE A 83 5.18 -5.19 -4.31
CA ILE A 83 6.26 -4.96 -5.28
C ILE A 83 6.32 -6.11 -6.30
N ARG A 84 6.18 -7.36 -5.85
CA ARG A 84 6.19 -8.52 -6.75
C ARG A 84 4.98 -8.50 -7.70
N GLN A 85 3.79 -8.16 -7.20
CA GLN A 85 2.58 -8.07 -8.03
C GLN A 85 2.69 -6.96 -9.08
N ILE A 86 3.21 -5.79 -8.71
CA ILE A 86 3.49 -4.69 -9.65
C ILE A 86 4.46 -5.16 -10.74
N LYS A 87 5.58 -5.80 -10.36
CA LYS A 87 6.55 -6.35 -11.33
C LYS A 87 5.90 -7.37 -12.27
N ALA A 88 5.13 -8.32 -11.71
CA ALA A 88 4.46 -9.35 -12.49
C ALA A 88 3.45 -8.77 -13.49
N TYR A 89 2.68 -7.75 -13.08
CA TYR A 89 1.72 -7.07 -13.95
C TYR A 89 2.38 -6.49 -15.20
N TYR A 90 3.49 -5.77 -15.02
CA TYR A 90 4.22 -5.18 -16.14
C TYR A 90 4.94 -6.23 -16.99
N GLN A 91 5.50 -7.28 -16.37
CA GLN A 91 6.16 -8.37 -17.10
C GLN A 91 5.17 -9.17 -17.97
N VAL A 92 4.01 -9.56 -17.44
CA VAL A 92 2.99 -10.32 -18.20
C VAL A 92 2.43 -9.49 -19.36
N ARG A 93 2.24 -8.18 -19.18
CA ARG A 93 1.81 -7.31 -20.28
C ARG A 93 2.84 -7.24 -21.39
N HIS A 94 4.13 -7.21 -21.08
CA HIS A 94 5.17 -7.24 -22.11
C HIS A 94 5.06 -8.48 -23.02
N PHE A 95 4.69 -9.64 -22.46
CA PHE A 95 4.48 -10.88 -23.24
C PHE A 95 3.16 -10.94 -24.00
N SER A 96 2.17 -10.10 -23.66
CA SER A 96 0.85 -10.14 -24.31
C SER A 96 0.76 -9.30 -25.59
N PHE A 97 1.82 -8.52 -25.90
CA PHE A 97 1.90 -7.65 -27.09
C PHE A 97 2.98 -8.08 -28.09
N THR A 98 3.59 -9.26 -27.90
CA THR A 98 4.55 -9.90 -28.82
C THR A 98 3.98 -11.22 -29.29
#